data_AF-A0A521ZMJ9-F1
#
_entry.id   AF-A0A521ZMJ9-F1
#
_cell.length_a   1.000
_cell.length_b   1.000
_cell.length_c   1.000
_cell.angle_alpha   90.00
_cell.angle_beta   90.00
_cell.angle_gamma   90.00
#
_symmetry.space_group_name_H-M   'P 1'
#
loop_
_entity.id
_entity.type
_entity.pdbx_description
1 polymer ?
#
loop_
_entity_poly.entity_id
_entity_poly.type
_entity_poly.pdbx_seq_one_letter_code
_entity_poly.pdbx_strand_id
1 'polypeptide(L)'
;MATLAKAPAKKAAAKKSASTAVAKTGKAPVAKAPAAKALTDTTTTLTITSKNYSSWSLRGWLLTRFAGLPFEEHVLPPDDPSTRAEILLLSSSILVPCLEHKGIRVWDTLAIAEYLNEVCPDAHLLPLEPKARAHCRAISGEMHSGFSALRSSLPMNLRNHFPKFKIWSRAQADIDRITAIWRDCLSTYGGPFLFGAERTIADAMYAPVCTRFLTYDVKVDPVSQAYCELMLNQPEMKEWLKGAKSEPLDIDELDVEF
;
A
#
# COMPACT_ATOMS: atom_id res chain seq x y z
N MET A 1 29.15 -79.04 39.73
CA MET A 1 29.56 -79.57 38.41
C MET A 1 29.21 -78.54 37.34
N ALA A 2 29.99 -78.55 36.25
CA ALA A 2 29.76 -77.92 34.94
C ALA A 2 30.35 -76.51 34.72
N THR A 3 31.62 -76.61 34.34
CA THR A 3 32.52 -75.83 33.47
C THR A 3 31.91 -75.05 32.28
N LEU A 4 32.60 -73.95 31.95
CA LEU A 4 32.50 -73.09 30.75
C LEU A 4 32.73 -73.82 29.41
N ALA A 5 32.08 -73.35 28.34
CA ALA A 5 32.56 -73.50 26.96
C ALA A 5 32.14 -72.34 26.02
N LYS A 6 33.03 -72.06 25.07
CA LYS A 6 33.14 -70.93 24.11
C LYS A 6 32.19 -71.02 22.89
N ALA A 7 32.10 -69.87 22.21
CA ALA A 7 31.42 -69.48 20.96
C ALA A 7 31.51 -70.45 19.75
N PRO A 8 30.70 -70.18 18.69
CA PRO A 8 31.32 -69.69 17.44
C PRO A 8 30.52 -68.61 16.67
N ALA A 9 31.10 -68.22 15.53
CA ALA A 9 30.95 -66.95 14.82
C ALA A 9 29.97 -66.92 13.61
N LYS A 10 29.63 -65.67 13.24
CA LYS A 10 29.22 -65.08 11.94
C LYS A 10 28.73 -65.99 10.79
N LYS A 11 27.57 -65.63 10.25
CA LYS A 11 27.36 -65.47 8.79
C LYS A 11 26.53 -64.21 8.50
N ALA A 12 27.12 -63.31 7.70
CA ALA A 12 26.44 -62.17 7.12
C ALA A 12 25.66 -62.63 5.88
N ALA A 13 24.36 -62.32 5.82
CA ALA A 13 23.53 -62.49 4.63
C ALA A 13 23.15 -61.10 4.11
N ALA A 14 23.54 -60.83 2.87
CA ALA A 14 23.22 -59.61 2.15
C ALA A 14 21.72 -59.54 1.86
N LYS A 15 21.07 -58.44 2.26
CA LYS A 15 19.78 -58.01 1.70
C LYS A 15 20.00 -56.73 0.91
N LYS A 16 19.88 -56.84 -0.41
CA LYS A 16 19.69 -55.71 -1.33
C LYS A 16 18.39 -55.00 -0.95
N SER A 17 18.47 -53.72 -0.58
CA SER A 17 17.31 -52.82 -0.64
C SER A 17 17.53 -51.86 -1.81
N ALA A 18 16.53 -51.81 -2.68
CA ALA A 18 16.53 -51.04 -3.91
C ALA A 18 16.50 -49.54 -3.58
N SER A 19 17.43 -48.78 -4.17
CA SER A 19 17.38 -47.32 -4.14
C SER A 19 16.29 -46.84 -5.10
N THR A 20 15.23 -46.27 -4.57
CA THR A 20 14.27 -45.50 -5.36
C THR A 20 14.91 -44.16 -5.69
N ALA A 21 15.15 -43.92 -6.97
CA ALA A 21 15.70 -42.68 -7.49
C ALA A 21 14.74 -41.51 -7.19
N VAL A 22 15.27 -40.48 -6.50
CA VAL A 22 14.60 -39.18 -6.37
C VAL A 22 14.77 -38.45 -7.71
N ALA A 23 13.68 -38.36 -8.47
CA ALA A 23 13.62 -37.57 -9.69
C ALA A 23 13.84 -36.09 -9.35
N LYS A 24 14.89 -35.50 -9.93
CA LYS A 24 15.09 -34.05 -9.97
C LYS A 24 14.01 -33.44 -10.85
N THR A 25 12.99 -32.83 -10.26
CA THR A 25 12.07 -31.96 -10.99
C THR A 25 12.82 -30.64 -11.27
N GLY A 26 13.07 -30.39 -12.55
CA GLY A 26 13.71 -29.16 -13.01
C GLY A 26 12.84 -27.95 -12.66
N LYS A 27 13.47 -26.87 -12.18
CA LYS A 27 12.84 -25.56 -12.12
C LYS A 27 12.43 -25.17 -13.54
N ALA A 28 11.12 -25.05 -13.77
CA ALA A 28 10.61 -24.37 -14.95
C ALA A 28 11.18 -22.94 -14.98
N PRO A 29 11.61 -22.43 -16.15
CA PRO A 29 12.09 -21.07 -16.25
C PRO A 29 10.95 -20.11 -15.88
N VAL A 30 11.21 -19.23 -14.92
CA VAL A 30 10.31 -18.12 -14.57
C VAL A 30 10.09 -17.31 -15.85
N ALA A 31 8.85 -17.28 -16.33
CA ALA A 31 8.48 -16.49 -17.49
C ALA A 31 8.84 -15.03 -17.20
N LYS A 32 9.71 -14.48 -18.05
CA LYS A 32 10.12 -13.08 -18.00
C LYS A 32 8.88 -12.24 -18.25
N ALA A 33 8.47 -11.42 -17.27
CA ALA A 33 7.37 -10.47 -17.45
C ALA A 33 7.60 -9.69 -18.76
N PRO A 34 6.55 -9.45 -19.57
CA PRO A 34 6.70 -8.69 -20.80
C PRO A 34 7.28 -7.32 -20.45
N ALA A 35 8.37 -6.95 -21.13
CA ALA A 35 9.00 -5.66 -20.93
C ALA A 35 7.95 -4.58 -21.22
N ALA A 36 7.67 -3.76 -20.21
CA ALA A 36 6.87 -2.56 -20.37
C ALA A 36 7.44 -1.77 -21.55
N LYS A 37 6.57 -1.42 -22.50
CA LYS A 37 6.93 -0.65 -23.69
C LYS A 37 7.60 0.63 -23.19
N ALA A 38 8.88 0.84 -23.51
CA ALA A 38 9.64 1.99 -23.05
C ALA A 38 8.88 3.28 -23.47
N LEU A 39 8.32 3.95 -22.47
CA LEU A 39 7.72 5.27 -22.64
C LEU A 39 8.84 6.21 -23.08
N THR A 40 8.59 7.00 -24.12
CA THR A 40 9.58 7.93 -24.69
C THR A 40 10.03 8.93 -23.61
N ASP A 41 11.33 9.25 -23.59
CA ASP A 41 12.07 10.06 -22.61
C ASP A 41 11.46 11.44 -22.21
N THR A 42 10.37 11.86 -22.86
CA THR A 42 9.73 13.17 -22.69
C THR A 42 8.42 13.17 -21.90
N THR A 43 7.76 12.01 -21.72
CA THR A 43 6.44 11.96 -21.06
C THR A 43 6.59 11.49 -19.61
N THR A 44 6.03 12.26 -18.68
CA THR A 44 5.93 11.84 -17.27
C THR A 44 4.72 10.95 -17.10
N THR A 45 4.90 9.74 -16.56
CA THR A 45 3.82 8.78 -16.40
C THR A 45 3.75 8.29 -14.96
N LEU A 46 2.55 8.26 -14.40
CA LEU A 46 2.28 7.55 -13.16
C LEU A 46 1.48 6.29 -13.47
N THR A 47 2.12 5.15 -13.29
CA THR A 47 1.42 3.85 -13.39
C THR A 47 0.70 3.58 -12.08
N ILE A 48 -0.60 3.28 -12.18
CA ILE A 48 -1.50 2.96 -11.07
C ILE A 48 -2.32 1.70 -11.36
N THR A 49 -2.97 1.15 -10.34
CA THR A 49 -3.94 0.06 -10.48
C THR A 49 -5.36 0.62 -10.36
N SER A 50 -6.23 0.07 -9.51
CA SER A 50 -7.61 0.53 -9.37
C SER A 50 -7.74 1.79 -8.52
N LYS A 51 -8.40 2.81 -9.03
CA LYS A 51 -8.83 3.99 -8.27
C LYS A 51 -9.85 3.64 -7.19
N ASN A 52 -10.66 2.61 -7.38
CA ASN A 52 -11.61 2.16 -6.36
C ASN A 52 -10.95 1.45 -5.17
N TYR A 53 -9.95 0.59 -5.44
CA TYR A 53 -9.42 -0.36 -4.45
C TYR A 53 -8.00 -0.03 -3.95
N SER A 54 -7.17 0.64 -4.76
CA SER A 54 -5.75 0.85 -4.42
C SER A 54 -5.52 2.12 -3.60
N SER A 55 -5.30 1.94 -2.30
CA SER A 55 -4.84 3.03 -1.44
C SER A 55 -3.40 3.47 -1.75
N TRP A 56 -2.56 2.61 -2.32
CA TRP A 56 -1.19 2.97 -2.69
C TRP A 56 -1.16 3.87 -3.92
N SER A 57 -1.95 3.52 -4.94
CA SER A 57 -2.12 4.33 -6.14
C SER A 57 -2.66 5.72 -5.80
N LEU A 58 -3.65 5.81 -4.91
CA LEU A 58 -4.17 7.10 -4.44
C LEU A 58 -3.07 7.97 -3.81
N ARG A 59 -2.21 7.38 -2.95
CA ARG A 59 -1.09 8.10 -2.32
C ARG A 59 -0.13 8.66 -3.37
N GLY A 60 0.37 7.80 -4.26
CA GLY A 60 1.29 8.22 -5.32
C GLY A 60 0.70 9.30 -6.22
N TRP A 61 -0.58 9.16 -6.56
CA TRP A 61 -1.29 10.12 -7.38
C TRP A 61 -1.45 11.48 -6.69
N LEU A 62 -1.87 11.50 -5.42
CA LEU A 62 -1.97 12.74 -4.65
C LEU A 62 -0.60 13.40 -4.49
N LEU A 63 0.46 12.64 -4.24
CA LEU A 63 1.82 13.18 -4.14
C LEU A 63 2.23 13.89 -5.43
N THR A 64 2.05 13.26 -6.60
CA THR A 64 2.38 13.88 -7.90
C THR A 64 1.52 15.11 -8.18
N ARG A 65 0.23 15.08 -7.79
CA ARG A 65 -0.67 16.23 -7.90
C ARG A 65 -0.29 17.38 -6.97
N PHE A 66 0.08 17.08 -5.73
CA PHE A 66 0.52 18.08 -4.76
C PHE A 66 1.85 18.72 -5.20
N ALA A 67 2.73 17.94 -5.82
CA ALA A 67 3.97 18.43 -6.42
C ALA A 67 3.76 19.41 -7.59
N GLY A 68 2.54 19.46 -8.16
CA GLY A 68 2.25 20.25 -9.35
C GLY A 68 2.93 19.72 -10.62
N LEU A 69 3.49 18.51 -10.58
CA LEU A 69 4.14 17.88 -11.73
C LEU A 69 3.09 17.37 -12.71
N PRO A 70 3.06 17.81 -13.98
CA PRO A 70 2.16 17.25 -14.98
C PRO A 70 2.53 15.80 -15.30
N PHE A 71 1.54 14.92 -15.37
CA PHE A 71 1.75 13.50 -15.69
C PHE A 71 0.55 12.90 -16.42
N GLU A 72 0.79 11.82 -17.14
CA GLU A 72 -0.23 10.94 -17.68
C GLU A 72 -0.46 9.75 -16.75
N GLU A 73 -1.72 9.36 -16.57
CA GLU A 73 -2.07 8.15 -15.82
C GLU A 73 -1.98 6.94 -16.73
N HIS A 74 -1.26 5.92 -16.29
CA HIS A 74 -1.28 4.60 -16.93
C HIS A 74 -1.90 3.59 -15.96
N VAL A 75 -3.20 3.33 -16.14
CA VAL A 75 -3.96 2.39 -15.31
C VAL A 75 -3.72 0.97 -15.82
N LEU A 76 -3.18 0.10 -14.96
CA LEU A 76 -3.01 -1.31 -15.29
C LEU A 76 -4.38 -2.01 -15.39
N PRO A 77 -4.55 -2.95 -16.35
CA PRO A 77 -5.78 -3.73 -16.47
C PRO A 77 -6.13 -4.49 -15.17
N PRO A 78 -7.43 -4.72 -14.87
CA PRO A 78 -7.86 -5.49 -13.69
C PRO A 78 -7.36 -6.94 -13.66
N ASP A 79 -7.14 -7.55 -14.84
CA ASP A 79 -6.62 -8.91 -15.01
C ASP A 79 -5.09 -8.98 -14.92
N ASP A 80 -4.39 -7.85 -14.84
CA ASP A 80 -2.95 -7.82 -14.61
C ASP A 80 -2.62 -8.47 -13.25
N PRO A 81 -1.65 -9.42 -13.18
CA PRO A 81 -1.28 -10.08 -11.93
C PRO A 81 -0.86 -9.11 -10.82
N SER A 82 -0.26 -7.98 -11.17
CA SER A 82 0.15 -6.93 -10.23
C SER A 82 -1.08 -6.22 -9.66
N THR A 83 -2.08 -5.91 -10.50
CA THR A 83 -3.36 -5.36 -10.07
C THR A 83 -4.06 -6.32 -9.11
N ARG A 84 -4.22 -7.60 -9.49
CA ARG A 84 -4.83 -8.62 -8.63
C ARG A 84 -4.10 -8.79 -7.30
N ALA A 85 -2.77 -8.89 -7.33
CA ALA A 85 -1.99 -9.08 -6.12
C ALA A 85 -2.10 -7.88 -5.14
N GLU A 86 -2.27 -6.67 -5.65
CA GLU A 86 -2.38 -5.47 -4.81
C GLU A 86 -3.74 -5.39 -4.17
N ILE A 87 -4.78 -5.53 -5.00
CA ILE A 87 -6.18 -5.42 -4.62
C ILE A 87 -6.52 -6.48 -3.57
N LEU A 88 -6.00 -7.70 -3.73
CA LEU A 88 -6.19 -8.80 -2.79
C LEU A 88 -5.23 -8.76 -1.60
N LEU A 89 -4.40 -7.71 -1.47
CA LEU A 89 -3.38 -7.55 -0.42
C LEU A 89 -2.42 -8.76 -0.34
N LEU A 90 -2.18 -9.44 -1.47
CA LEU A 90 -1.40 -10.68 -1.57
C LEU A 90 0.11 -10.46 -1.65
N SER A 91 0.57 -9.24 -1.95
CA SER A 91 1.99 -8.93 -2.07
C SER A 91 2.31 -7.51 -1.66
N SER A 92 3.36 -7.35 -0.85
CA SER A 92 3.98 -6.07 -0.51
C SER A 92 5.01 -5.61 -1.56
N SER A 93 5.26 -6.41 -2.60
CA SER A 93 6.36 -6.22 -3.56
C SER A 93 5.90 -5.70 -4.93
N ILE A 94 4.75 -5.04 -4.96
CA ILE A 94 4.15 -4.56 -6.20
C ILE A 94 4.77 -3.21 -6.49
N LEU A 95 5.32 -3.05 -7.69
CA LEU A 95 6.02 -1.84 -8.09
C LEU A 95 5.06 -0.73 -8.50
N VAL A 96 3.84 -0.69 -7.94
CA VAL A 96 2.83 0.34 -8.21
C VAL A 96 2.37 0.98 -6.90
N PRO A 97 2.18 2.32 -6.85
CA PRO A 97 2.38 3.27 -7.94
C PRO A 97 3.85 3.36 -8.40
N CYS A 98 4.04 3.64 -9.69
CA CYS A 98 5.35 3.82 -10.30
C CYS A 98 5.39 5.14 -11.06
N LEU A 99 6.25 6.05 -10.64
CA LEU A 99 6.49 7.30 -11.35
C LEU A 99 7.67 7.12 -12.31
N GLU A 100 7.45 7.45 -13.58
CA GLU A 100 8.49 7.57 -14.59
C GLU A 100 8.60 9.04 -14.98
N HIS A 101 9.74 9.67 -14.70
CA HIS A 101 10.01 11.08 -14.99
C HIS A 101 11.47 11.24 -15.47
N LYS A 102 11.67 11.80 -16.68
CA LYS A 102 13.00 12.05 -17.27
C LYS A 102 13.92 10.82 -17.25
N GLY A 103 13.38 9.66 -17.63
CA GLY A 103 14.11 8.38 -17.64
C GLY A 103 14.38 7.75 -16.26
N ILE A 104 13.93 8.39 -15.17
CA ILE A 104 14.04 7.86 -13.81
C ILE A 104 12.73 7.14 -13.46
N ARG A 105 12.85 5.90 -13.01
CA ARG A 105 11.73 5.06 -12.56
C ARG A 105 11.76 4.90 -11.06
N VAL A 106 10.75 5.43 -10.38
CA VAL A 106 10.62 5.41 -8.91
C VAL A 106 9.34 4.68 -8.53
N TRP A 107 9.50 3.54 -7.86
CA TRP A 107 8.43 2.79 -7.22
C TRP A 107 8.59 2.92 -5.70
N ASP A 108 7.50 2.74 -4.96
CA ASP A 108 7.33 3.08 -3.54
C ASP A 108 6.83 4.51 -3.30
N THR A 109 5.77 4.65 -2.49
CA THR A 109 5.14 5.96 -2.24
C THR A 109 6.04 6.94 -1.48
N LEU A 110 6.88 6.49 -0.55
CA LEU A 110 7.81 7.39 0.16
C LEU A 110 8.98 7.75 -0.74
N ALA A 111 9.47 6.81 -1.56
CA ALA A 111 10.50 7.10 -2.55
C ALA A 111 10.01 8.11 -3.60
N ILE A 112 8.78 7.95 -4.11
CA ILE A 112 8.12 8.92 -4.99
C ILE A 112 8.01 10.28 -4.29
N ALA A 113 7.62 10.31 -3.02
CA ALA A 113 7.47 11.55 -2.27
C ALA A 113 8.80 12.32 -2.12
N GLU A 114 9.89 11.65 -1.75
CA GLU A 114 11.22 12.28 -1.65
C GLU A 114 11.74 12.70 -3.03
N TYR A 115 11.55 11.88 -4.07
CA TYR A 115 11.90 12.25 -5.44
C TYR A 115 11.19 13.53 -5.87
N LEU A 116 9.87 13.61 -5.66
CA LEU A 116 9.09 14.81 -5.98
C LEU A 116 9.53 16.02 -5.15
N ASN A 117 9.91 15.84 -3.89
CA ASN A 117 10.46 16.91 -3.07
C ASN A 117 11.82 17.41 -3.58
N GLU A 118 12.61 16.57 -4.24
CA GLU A 118 13.87 16.96 -4.89
C GLU A 118 13.64 17.67 -6.24
N VAL A 119 12.72 17.17 -7.07
CA VAL A 119 12.50 17.72 -8.43
C VAL A 119 11.49 18.87 -8.48
N CYS A 120 10.64 19.00 -7.46
CA CYS A 120 9.63 20.04 -7.30
C CYS A 120 9.71 20.70 -5.90
N PRO A 121 10.86 21.32 -5.53
CA PRO A 121 11.07 21.85 -4.16
C PRO A 121 10.09 22.96 -3.77
N ASP A 122 9.60 23.73 -4.74
CA ASP A 122 8.64 24.82 -4.54
C ASP A 122 7.23 24.32 -4.20
N ALA A 123 6.96 23.01 -4.33
CA ALA A 123 5.70 22.42 -3.91
C ALA A 123 5.60 22.21 -2.39
N HIS A 124 6.71 22.39 -1.66
CA HIS A 124 6.77 22.33 -0.20
C HIS A 124 6.09 21.09 0.41
N LEU A 125 6.30 19.93 -0.21
CA LEU A 125 5.75 18.64 0.23
C LEU A 125 6.18 18.24 1.65
N LEU A 126 7.25 18.85 2.16
CA LEU A 126 7.69 18.74 3.55
C LEU A 126 7.74 20.12 4.20
N PRO A 127 7.48 20.21 5.52
CA PRO A 127 7.71 21.43 6.27
C PRO A 127 9.15 21.94 6.16
N LEU A 128 9.34 23.26 6.17
CA LEU A 128 10.68 23.87 6.12
C LEU A 128 11.46 23.61 7.41
N GLU A 129 10.79 23.71 8.56
CA GLU A 129 11.42 23.58 9.88
C GLU A 129 11.88 22.12 10.12
N PRO A 130 13.15 21.88 10.51
CA PRO A 130 13.71 20.54 10.63
C PRO A 130 12.94 19.59 11.57
N LYS A 131 12.47 20.04 12.72
CA LYS A 131 11.72 19.21 13.68
C LYS A 131 10.36 18.81 13.11
N ALA A 132 9.61 19.75 12.52
CA ALA A 132 8.34 19.49 11.85
C ALA A 132 8.54 18.53 10.66
N ARG A 133 9.60 18.71 9.87
CA ARG A 133 9.95 17.83 8.76
C ARG A 133 10.31 16.41 9.20
N ALA A 134 11.06 16.28 10.29
CA ALA A 134 11.35 14.97 10.89
C ALA A 134 10.07 14.28 11.37
N HIS A 135 9.17 15.03 12.01
CA HIS A 135 7.88 14.51 12.44
C HIS A 135 7.02 14.08 11.23
N CYS A 136 6.94 14.89 10.16
CA CYS A 136 6.22 14.56 8.92
C CYS A 136 6.70 13.25 8.31
N ARG A 137 8.02 13.04 8.23
CA ARG A 137 8.59 11.77 7.76
C ARG A 137 8.25 10.60 8.67
N ALA A 138 8.34 10.79 9.99
CA ALA A 138 8.08 9.73 10.96
C ALA A 138 6.65 9.18 10.82
N ILE A 139 5.64 10.06 10.80
CA ILE A 139 4.23 9.62 10.71
C ILE A 139 3.85 9.13 9.31
N SER A 140 4.51 9.63 8.27
CA SER A 140 4.38 9.10 6.91
C SER A 140 4.95 7.69 6.81
N GLY A 141 6.11 7.45 7.43
CA GLY A 141 6.73 6.13 7.59
C GLY A 141 5.86 5.16 8.38
N GLU A 142 5.31 5.60 9.52
CA GLU A 142 4.36 4.80 10.32
C GLU A 142 3.13 4.42 9.49
N MET A 143 2.57 5.34 8.71
CA MET A 143 1.43 5.09 7.81
C MET A 143 1.79 4.27 6.56
N HIS A 144 3.08 4.22 6.20
CA HIS A 144 3.59 3.38 5.14
C HIS A 144 3.73 1.92 5.63
N SER A 145 4.43 1.67 6.75
CA SER A 145 4.75 0.31 7.20
C SER A 145 3.83 -0.28 8.28
N GLY A 146 3.05 0.54 8.98
CA GLY A 146 2.20 0.14 10.13
C GLY A 146 0.74 -0.12 9.76
N PHE A 147 -0.19 -0.15 10.72
CA PHE A 147 -1.66 -0.16 10.52
C PHE A 147 -2.23 -1.29 9.63
N SER A 148 -1.67 -2.49 9.72
CA SER A 148 -2.14 -3.64 8.93
C SER A 148 -3.55 -4.08 9.31
N ALA A 149 -3.93 -4.01 10.60
CA ALA A 149 -5.25 -4.44 11.06
C ALA A 149 -6.36 -3.54 10.49
N LEU A 150 -6.16 -2.22 10.49
CA LEU A 150 -7.05 -1.29 9.80
C LEU A 150 -7.14 -1.63 8.30
N ARG A 151 -6.00 -1.78 7.61
CA ARG A 151 -6.02 -1.96 6.16
C ARG A 151 -6.72 -3.23 5.70
N SER A 152 -6.55 -4.32 6.45
CA SER A 152 -7.21 -5.59 6.17
C SER A 152 -8.68 -5.62 6.60
N SER A 153 -9.05 -4.90 7.67
CA SER A 153 -10.44 -4.93 8.18
C SER A 153 -11.36 -3.95 7.45
N LEU A 154 -10.81 -2.82 6.99
CA LEU A 154 -11.57 -1.75 6.33
C LEU A 154 -10.93 -1.44 4.96
N PRO A 155 -10.83 -2.38 4.00
CA PRO A 155 -10.19 -2.17 2.69
C PRO A 155 -10.76 -0.94 1.97
N MET A 156 -9.95 -0.25 1.14
CA MET A 156 -10.49 0.89 0.40
C MET A 156 -11.50 0.38 -0.64
N ASN A 157 -12.71 0.92 -0.61
CA ASN A 157 -13.75 0.70 -1.62
C ASN A 157 -14.58 1.98 -1.73
N LEU A 158 -14.30 2.78 -2.75
CA LEU A 158 -14.89 4.11 -2.93
C LEU A 158 -16.29 4.09 -3.56
N ARG A 159 -16.73 2.92 -4.03
CA ARG A 159 -18.05 2.72 -4.64
C ARG A 159 -19.09 2.20 -3.65
N ASN A 160 -18.65 1.57 -2.56
CA ASN A 160 -19.52 1.04 -1.51
C ASN A 160 -19.61 1.97 -0.30
N HIS A 161 -20.64 1.73 0.50
CA HIS A 161 -20.85 2.36 1.79
C HIS A 161 -21.49 1.33 2.74
N PHE A 162 -20.84 1.09 3.87
CA PHE A 162 -21.18 0.08 4.86
C PHE A 162 -21.54 0.75 6.19
N PRO A 163 -22.77 1.27 6.33
CA PRO A 163 -23.20 1.91 7.57
C PRO A 163 -23.21 0.89 8.71
N LYS A 164 -22.80 1.32 9.91
CA LYS A 164 -22.75 0.47 11.12
C LYS A 164 -21.83 -0.75 10.99
N PHE A 165 -20.79 -0.68 10.16
CA PHE A 165 -19.80 -1.74 10.05
C PHE A 165 -19.15 -2.03 11.41
N LYS A 166 -18.99 -3.31 11.75
CA LYS A 166 -18.43 -3.72 13.04
C LYS A 166 -16.91 -3.61 13.02
N ILE A 167 -16.36 -2.73 13.84
CA ILE A 167 -14.92 -2.56 14.02
C ILE A 167 -14.43 -3.45 15.17
N TRP A 168 -13.44 -4.30 14.88
CA TRP A 168 -12.84 -5.18 15.88
C TRP A 168 -11.67 -4.51 16.61
N SER A 169 -11.35 -4.99 17.81
CA SER A 169 -10.40 -4.33 18.73
C SER A 169 -9.04 -3.99 18.13
N ARG A 170 -8.48 -4.85 17.25
CA ARG A 170 -7.20 -4.57 16.58
C ARG A 170 -7.29 -3.41 15.59
N ALA A 171 -8.35 -3.35 14.78
CA ALA A 171 -8.59 -2.23 13.88
C ALA A 171 -8.92 -0.94 14.67
N GLN A 172 -9.62 -1.07 15.79
CA GLN A 172 -9.89 0.06 16.68
C GLN A 172 -8.59 0.66 17.25
N ALA A 173 -7.65 -0.16 17.70
CA ALA A 173 -6.35 0.34 18.19
C ALA A 173 -5.57 1.11 17.11
N ASP A 174 -5.62 0.66 15.85
CA ASP A 174 -5.04 1.40 14.72
C ASP A 174 -5.74 2.74 14.51
N ILE A 175 -7.09 2.77 14.55
CA ILE A 175 -7.88 4.01 14.42
C ILE A 175 -7.55 5.00 15.54
N ASP A 176 -7.45 4.51 16.79
CA ASP A 176 -7.13 5.33 17.95
C ASP A 176 -5.74 5.95 17.81
N ARG A 177 -4.74 5.19 17.33
CA ARG A 177 -3.40 5.68 17.05
C ARG A 177 -3.39 6.73 15.94
N ILE A 178 -4.09 6.49 14.83
CA ILE A 178 -4.15 7.43 13.71
C ILE A 178 -4.80 8.75 14.14
N THR A 179 -5.94 8.69 14.82
CA THR A 179 -6.62 9.91 15.26
C THR A 179 -5.81 10.65 16.33
N ALA A 180 -5.03 9.95 17.17
CA ALA A 180 -4.07 10.58 18.07
C ALA A 180 -2.96 11.32 17.31
N ILE A 181 -2.40 10.72 16.25
CA ILE A 181 -1.42 11.40 15.38
C ILE A 181 -2.03 12.67 14.77
N TRP A 182 -3.25 12.59 14.24
CA TRP A 182 -3.91 13.75 13.63
C TRP A 182 -4.16 14.87 14.62
N ARG A 183 -4.71 14.56 15.80
CA ARG A 183 -4.94 15.55 16.86
C ARG A 183 -3.64 16.21 17.33
N ASP A 184 -2.58 15.43 17.50
CA ASP A 184 -1.25 15.95 17.89
C ASP A 184 -0.70 16.90 16.82
N CYS A 185 -0.75 16.50 15.56
CA CYS A 185 -0.32 17.30 14.42
C CYS A 185 -1.12 18.62 14.31
N LEU A 186 -2.45 18.53 14.29
CA LEU A 186 -3.33 19.69 14.17
C LEU A 186 -3.20 20.65 15.37
N SER A 187 -3.02 20.13 16.58
CA SER A 187 -2.77 20.95 17.77
C SER A 187 -1.38 21.60 17.74
N THR A 188 -0.37 20.92 17.21
CA THR A 188 1.02 21.39 17.24
C THR A 188 1.31 22.41 16.14
N TYR A 189 0.76 22.17 14.94
CA TYR A 189 1.07 22.95 13.74
C TYR A 189 -0.07 23.87 13.27
N GLY A 190 -1.22 23.84 13.95
CA GLY A 190 -2.30 24.80 13.78
C GLY A 190 -3.31 24.48 12.67
N GLY A 191 -3.09 23.45 11.86
CA GLY A 191 -4.01 23.05 10.79
C GLY A 191 -4.09 24.06 9.62
N PRO A 192 -5.02 23.84 8.67
CA PRO A 192 -6.03 22.79 8.67
C PRO A 192 -5.51 21.43 8.18
N PHE A 193 -4.34 21.39 7.54
CA PHE A 193 -3.62 20.16 7.19
C PHE A 193 -2.68 19.74 8.33
N LEU A 194 -2.18 18.51 8.28
CA LEU A 194 -1.44 17.93 9.40
C LEU A 194 -0.22 18.77 9.81
N PHE A 195 0.43 19.48 8.89
CA PHE A 195 1.58 20.34 9.18
C PHE A 195 1.32 21.84 8.94
N GLY A 196 0.06 22.27 9.02
CA GLY A 196 -0.32 23.68 8.98
C GLY A 196 -1.17 24.05 7.76
N ALA A 197 -0.93 25.24 7.22
CA ALA A 197 -1.76 25.84 6.17
C ALA A 197 -1.73 25.08 4.84
N GLU A 198 -0.62 24.38 4.56
CA GLU A 198 -0.37 23.68 3.31
C GLU A 198 -0.35 22.16 3.52
N ARG A 199 -0.83 21.44 2.51
CA ARG A 199 -0.80 19.97 2.47
C ARG A 199 0.62 19.47 2.23
N THR A 200 0.95 18.36 2.86
CA THR A 200 2.27 17.73 2.84
C THR A 200 2.17 16.26 2.42
N ILE A 201 3.30 15.57 2.38
CA ILE A 201 3.38 14.12 2.20
C ILE A 201 2.47 13.41 3.20
N ALA A 202 2.42 13.85 4.46
CA ALA A 202 1.60 13.20 5.47
C ALA A 202 0.11 13.20 5.07
N ASP A 203 -0.41 14.31 4.56
CA ASP A 203 -1.81 14.42 4.14
C ASP A 203 -2.12 13.43 2.99
N ALA A 204 -1.22 13.30 2.01
CA ALA A 204 -1.36 12.30 0.94
C ALA A 204 -1.33 10.86 1.50
N MET A 205 -0.46 10.57 2.47
CA MET A 205 -0.33 9.24 3.07
C MET A 205 -1.57 8.81 3.88
N TYR A 206 -2.20 9.77 4.55
CA TYR A 206 -3.42 9.57 5.37
C TYR A 206 -4.73 9.75 4.60
N ALA A 207 -4.73 10.31 3.38
CA ALA A 207 -5.95 10.48 2.57
C ALA A 207 -6.76 9.18 2.36
N PRO A 208 -6.16 7.99 2.10
CA PRO A 208 -6.93 6.75 2.01
C PRO A 208 -7.55 6.31 3.33
N VAL A 209 -7.11 6.82 4.47
CA VAL A 209 -7.78 6.54 5.75
C VAL A 209 -9.07 7.34 5.87
N CYS A 210 -9.07 8.58 5.38
CA CYS A 210 -10.28 9.41 5.33
C CYS A 210 -11.38 8.75 4.49
N THR A 211 -11.01 8.12 3.37
CA THR A 211 -11.98 7.39 2.54
C THR A 211 -12.51 6.15 3.26
N ARG A 212 -11.66 5.39 3.97
CA ARG A 212 -12.10 4.24 4.78
C ARG A 212 -13.07 4.67 5.87
N PHE A 213 -12.80 5.77 6.56
CA PHE A 213 -13.70 6.25 7.62
C PHE A 213 -15.08 6.62 7.07
N LEU A 214 -15.14 7.24 5.88
CA LEU A 214 -16.39 7.50 5.18
C LEU A 214 -17.09 6.20 4.74
N THR A 215 -16.37 5.30 4.04
CA THR A 215 -16.93 4.06 3.50
C THR A 215 -17.52 3.17 4.58
N TYR A 216 -16.90 3.08 5.76
CA TYR A 216 -17.33 2.18 6.85
C TYR A 216 -18.05 2.89 8.01
N ASP A 217 -18.43 4.16 7.84
CA ASP A 217 -19.10 5.00 8.85
C ASP A 217 -18.38 4.97 10.22
N VAL A 218 -17.04 5.03 10.20
CA VAL A 218 -16.20 4.99 11.40
C VAL A 218 -16.44 6.25 12.23
N LYS A 219 -16.86 6.07 13.48
CA LYS A 219 -17.06 7.20 14.41
C LYS A 219 -15.74 7.64 15.01
N VAL A 220 -15.38 8.89 14.79
CA VAL A 220 -14.19 9.54 15.32
C VAL A 220 -14.55 10.84 16.04
N ASP A 221 -13.59 11.41 16.75
CA ASP A 221 -13.77 12.70 17.41
C ASP A 221 -13.96 13.86 16.40
N PRO A 222 -14.55 15.00 16.83
CA PRO A 222 -14.84 16.12 15.93
C PRO A 222 -13.62 16.69 15.18
N VAL A 223 -12.42 16.65 15.76
CA VAL A 223 -11.21 17.17 15.12
C VAL A 223 -10.80 16.26 13.97
N SER A 224 -10.78 14.95 14.22
CA SER A 224 -10.50 13.95 13.18
C SER A 224 -11.55 13.96 12.07
N GLN A 225 -12.83 14.10 12.43
CA GLN A 225 -13.93 14.21 11.46
C GLN A 225 -13.76 15.43 10.55
N ALA A 226 -13.44 16.60 11.11
CA ALA A 226 -13.21 17.82 10.34
C ALA A 226 -12.02 17.68 9.37
N TYR A 227 -10.95 17.00 9.78
CA TYR A 227 -9.82 16.70 8.90
C TYR A 227 -10.21 15.74 7.75
N CYS A 228 -11.00 14.70 8.04
CA CYS A 228 -11.53 13.82 6.99
C CYS A 228 -12.38 14.59 5.99
N GLU A 229 -13.27 15.46 6.46
CA GLU A 229 -14.11 16.31 5.60
C GLU A 229 -13.29 17.28 4.75
N LEU A 230 -12.25 17.90 5.32
CA LEU A 230 -11.32 18.76 4.61
C LEU A 230 -10.65 18.00 3.46
N MET A 231 -10.09 16.82 3.75
CA MET A 231 -9.38 16.00 2.76
C MET A 231 -10.32 15.53 1.65
N LEU A 232 -11.48 14.97 2.01
CA LEU A 232 -12.46 14.46 1.04
C LEU A 232 -13.06 15.57 0.16
N ASN A 233 -13.04 16.82 0.61
CA ASN A 233 -13.51 17.96 -0.16
C ASN A 233 -12.48 18.57 -1.13
N GLN A 234 -11.22 18.12 -1.09
CA GLN A 234 -10.19 18.59 -2.02
C GLN A 234 -10.57 18.28 -3.48
N PRO A 235 -10.25 19.17 -4.43
CA PRO A 235 -10.51 18.96 -5.86
C PRO A 235 -9.94 17.64 -6.37
N GLU A 236 -8.71 17.31 -5.99
CA GLU A 236 -8.00 16.11 -6.40
C GLU A 236 -8.68 14.84 -5.86
N MET A 237 -9.18 14.88 -4.62
CA MET A 237 -9.94 13.77 -4.04
C MET A 237 -11.27 13.55 -4.77
N LYS A 238 -11.99 14.63 -5.09
CA LYS A 238 -13.23 14.58 -5.87
C LYS A 238 -12.99 14.02 -7.27
N GLU A 239 -11.89 14.40 -7.90
CA GLU A 239 -11.47 13.88 -9.20
C GLU A 239 -11.17 12.37 -9.12
N TRP A 240 -10.42 11.94 -8.12
CA TRP A 240 -10.13 10.53 -7.89
C TRP A 240 -11.41 9.71 -7.67
N LEU A 241 -12.32 10.20 -6.81
CA LEU A 241 -13.62 9.59 -6.54
C LEU A 241 -14.47 9.47 -7.82
N LYS A 242 -14.43 10.47 -8.70
CA LYS A 242 -15.11 10.41 -10.00
C LYS A 242 -14.50 9.30 -10.86
N GLY A 243 -13.17 9.23 -10.94
CA GLY A 243 -12.46 8.18 -11.68
C GLY A 243 -12.80 6.77 -11.17
N ALA A 244 -12.80 6.57 -9.84
CA ALA A 244 -13.16 5.30 -9.21
C ALA A 244 -14.59 4.83 -9.57
N LYS A 245 -15.55 5.76 -9.65
CA LYS A 245 -16.93 5.45 -10.05
C LYS A 245 -17.08 5.09 -11.53
N SER A 246 -16.12 5.50 -12.37
CA SER A 246 -16.12 5.20 -13.80
C SER A 246 -15.41 3.89 -14.14
N GLU A 247 -14.78 3.22 -13.17
CA GLU A 247 -14.13 1.91 -13.41
C GLU A 247 -15.19 0.82 -13.72
N PRO A 248 -14.88 -0.13 -14.62
CA PRO A 248 -15.71 -1.32 -14.84
C PRO A 248 -15.96 -2.10 -13.53
N LEU A 249 -17.09 -2.80 -13.44
CA LEU A 249 -17.51 -3.52 -12.23
C LEU A 249 -16.79 -4.87 -12.00
N ASP A 250 -15.75 -5.19 -12.76
CA ASP A 250 -15.33 -6.58 -13.02
C ASP A 250 -14.45 -7.24 -11.93
N ILE A 251 -14.56 -6.86 -10.65
CA ILE A 251 -13.88 -7.57 -9.56
C ILE A 251 -14.92 -8.23 -8.64
N ASP A 252 -15.57 -9.27 -9.16
CA ASP A 252 -16.52 -10.16 -8.45
C ASP A 252 -15.93 -10.69 -7.13
N GLU A 253 -14.60 -10.88 -7.06
CA GLU A 253 -13.90 -11.46 -5.91
C GLU A 253 -13.85 -10.54 -4.67
N LEU A 254 -14.18 -9.25 -4.78
CA LEU A 254 -14.24 -8.31 -3.66
C LEU A 254 -15.66 -7.86 -3.27
N ASP A 255 -16.66 -8.22 -4.07
CA ASP A 255 -18.07 -8.04 -3.75
C ASP A 255 -18.61 -9.15 -2.84
N VAL A 256 -17.73 -10.04 -2.36
CA VAL A 256 -18.07 -11.11 -1.41
C VAL A 256 -18.53 -10.47 -0.11
N GLU A 257 -19.82 -10.68 0.19
CA GLU A 257 -20.58 -10.18 1.34
C GLU A 257 -19.75 -10.12 2.64
N PHE A 258 -19.56 -8.91 3.17
CA PHE A 258 -18.99 -8.63 4.50
C PHE A 258 -20.02 -8.85 5.61
#